data_AF-A0A139DK20-F1
#
_entry.id   AF-A0A139DK20-F1
#
_cell.length_a   1.000
_cell.length_b   1.000
_cell.length_c   1.000
_cell.angle_alpha   90.00
_cell.angle_beta   90.00
_cell.angle_gamma   90.00
#
_symmetry.space_group_name_H-M   'P 1'
#
loop_
_entity.id
_entity.type
_entity.pdbx_description
1 polymer ?
#
loop_
_entity_poly.entity_id
_entity_poly.type
_entity_poly.pdbx_seq_one_letter_code
_entity_poly.pdbx_strand_id
1 'polypeptide(L)'
;MLSYLHAFHAGNFADIQKHAALTLTLAMMQAKKSAIACFDTHAGSAVYDLLGERAQKTAEADTGVQRLWSARDSLQAPDWQPMLDVLSANNPVDGERLNCYPGSPAWFAHFCRPGDSVTAFELHPSEGHQLEQWASRHGVAVRCEDGLKGLLKQLPPPQPRLLTLIDPSYEIKSDYRGVADALAKAWKKCRHGVFLVWYPILTSGHEQQLLDAVASGPLRKVLRSEVRLDAAPERGMVGSGMLVVNPPWGFDQRFSAMMNDIAGPDRLAITSAMDWLVPE
;
A
#
# COMPACT_ATOMS: atom_id res chain seq x y z
N MET A 1 -20.21 -9.95 5.80
CA MET A 1 -20.68 -8.73 5.14
C MET A 1 -19.44 -7.89 4.93
N LEU A 2 -19.13 -7.49 3.69
CA LEU A 2 -18.02 -6.57 3.40
C LEU A 2 -18.54 -5.18 3.72
N SER A 3 -18.22 -4.66 4.91
CA SER A 3 -18.72 -3.36 5.38
C SER A 3 -17.71 -2.25 5.25
N TYR A 4 -16.42 -2.59 5.10
CA TYR A 4 -15.35 -1.64 5.00
C TYR A 4 -15.36 -0.98 3.62
N LEU A 5 -15.37 0.36 3.64
CA LEU A 5 -15.26 1.18 2.44
C LEU A 5 -14.08 2.11 2.64
N HIS A 6 -13.07 1.96 1.78
CA HIS A 6 -11.82 2.70 1.91
C HIS A 6 -12.00 4.22 1.76
N ALA A 7 -13.07 4.68 1.09
CA ALA A 7 -13.39 6.10 0.95
C ALA A 7 -13.54 6.87 2.27
N PHE A 8 -13.80 6.20 3.40
CA PHE A 8 -13.81 6.85 4.73
C PHE A 8 -12.42 7.12 5.29
N HIS A 9 -11.38 6.48 4.77
CA HIS A 9 -10.02 6.51 5.33
C HIS A 9 -8.97 6.98 4.32
N ALA A 10 -9.39 7.24 3.08
CA ALA A 10 -8.52 7.59 1.97
C ALA A 10 -7.62 8.78 2.31
N GLY A 11 -6.32 8.58 2.16
CA GLY A 11 -5.31 9.62 2.36
C GLY A 11 -4.93 9.84 3.82
N ASN A 12 -5.26 8.92 4.74
CA ASN A 12 -4.78 8.98 6.11
C ASN A 12 -3.26 8.66 6.22
N PHE A 13 -2.71 8.69 7.44
CA PHE A 13 -1.29 8.42 7.67
C PHE A 13 -0.84 7.00 7.23
N ALA A 14 -1.73 6.01 7.36
CA ALA A 14 -1.43 4.63 7.01
C ALA A 14 -1.35 4.45 5.48
N ASP A 15 -2.22 5.14 4.75
CA ASP A 15 -2.18 5.24 3.31
C ASP A 15 -0.90 5.91 2.80
N ILE A 16 -0.39 6.93 3.51
CA ILE A 16 0.90 7.55 3.17
C ILE A 16 2.03 6.53 3.30
N GLN A 17 2.12 5.81 4.42
CA GLN A 17 3.17 4.80 4.62
C GLN A 17 3.10 3.72 3.52
N LYS A 18 1.89 3.20 3.26
CA LYS A 18 1.63 2.17 2.25
C LYS A 18 2.02 2.61 0.85
N HIS A 19 1.53 3.77 0.41
CA HIS A 19 1.79 4.25 -0.95
C HIS A 19 3.20 4.79 -1.14
N ALA A 20 3.87 5.28 -0.08
CA ALA A 20 5.29 5.58 -0.11
C ALA A 20 6.12 4.30 -0.32
N ALA A 21 5.82 3.22 0.41
CA ALA A 21 6.49 1.93 0.25
C ALA A 21 6.27 1.33 -1.16
N LEU A 22 5.03 1.40 -1.67
CA LEU A 22 4.68 0.95 -3.01
C LEU A 22 5.44 1.74 -4.08
N THR A 23 5.38 3.07 -4.02
CA THR A 23 6.02 3.98 -4.97
C THR A 23 7.54 3.80 -4.98
N LEU A 24 8.17 3.74 -3.81
CA LEU A 24 9.61 3.47 -3.70
C LEU A 24 9.97 2.12 -4.33
N THR A 25 9.18 1.08 -4.03
CA THR A 25 9.43 -0.25 -4.60
C THR A 25 9.31 -0.25 -6.13
N LEU A 26 8.27 0.38 -6.67
CA LEU A 26 8.07 0.54 -8.11
C LEU A 26 9.26 1.27 -8.75
N ALA A 27 9.63 2.44 -8.24
CA ALA A 27 10.74 3.24 -8.75
C ALA A 27 12.06 2.47 -8.72
N MET A 28 12.37 1.78 -7.61
CA MET A 28 13.59 0.96 -7.48
C MET A 28 13.60 -0.24 -8.43
N MET A 29 12.48 -0.93 -8.59
CA MET A 29 12.39 -2.05 -9.51
C MET A 29 12.53 -1.59 -10.97
N GLN A 30 12.12 -0.37 -11.32
CA GLN A 30 12.22 0.13 -12.68
C GLN A 30 13.64 0.46 -13.15
N ALA A 31 14.62 0.48 -12.25
CA ALA A 31 16.04 0.57 -12.61
C ALA A 31 16.48 -0.55 -13.59
N LYS A 32 15.79 -1.70 -13.58
CA LYS A 32 15.97 -2.77 -14.57
C LYS A 32 14.92 -2.68 -15.69
N LYS A 33 15.36 -2.94 -16.92
CA LYS A 33 14.52 -2.93 -18.13
C LYS A 33 13.53 -4.08 -18.22
N SER A 34 13.77 -5.19 -17.53
CA SER A 34 12.89 -6.38 -17.57
C SER A 34 11.49 -6.06 -17.07
N ALA A 35 10.47 -6.64 -17.71
CA ALA A 35 9.07 -6.46 -17.36
C ALA A 35 8.75 -6.90 -15.91
N ILE A 36 7.71 -6.30 -15.33
CA ILE A 36 7.15 -6.60 -14.01
C ILE A 36 5.68 -7.00 -14.16
N ALA A 37 5.29 -8.12 -13.57
CA ALA A 37 3.90 -8.40 -13.26
C ALA A 37 3.55 -7.78 -11.90
N CYS A 38 2.67 -6.80 -11.91
CA CYS A 38 2.16 -6.11 -10.74
C CYS A 38 0.78 -6.67 -10.38
N PHE A 39 0.59 -6.98 -9.10
CA PHE A 39 -0.69 -7.45 -8.57
C PHE A 39 -1.12 -6.60 -7.37
N ASP A 40 -2.39 -6.22 -7.37
CA ASP A 40 -3.05 -5.56 -6.25
C ASP A 40 -4.21 -6.43 -5.78
N THR A 41 -4.08 -7.06 -4.61
CA THR A 41 -5.05 -8.06 -4.15
C THR A 41 -6.32 -7.47 -3.55
N HIS A 42 -6.31 -6.18 -3.18
CA HIS A 42 -7.42 -5.50 -2.52
C HIS A 42 -7.47 -4.05 -3.00
N ALA A 43 -7.88 -3.89 -4.25
CA ALA A 43 -7.65 -2.68 -5.03
C ALA A 43 -8.56 -1.49 -4.70
N GLY A 44 -9.71 -1.73 -4.05
CA GLY A 44 -10.72 -0.70 -3.82
C GLY A 44 -11.22 -0.07 -5.12
N SER A 45 -11.64 1.20 -5.06
CA SER A 45 -12.18 1.95 -6.21
C SER A 45 -11.14 2.70 -7.05
N ALA A 46 -9.84 2.49 -6.79
CA ALA A 46 -8.69 3.17 -7.41
C ALA A 46 -8.55 4.68 -7.18
N VAL A 47 -9.62 5.47 -7.10
CA VAL A 47 -9.57 6.92 -6.85
C VAL A 47 -10.68 7.32 -5.89
N TYR A 48 -10.38 8.19 -4.93
CA TYR A 48 -11.30 8.62 -3.89
C TYR A 48 -11.46 10.14 -3.89
N ASP A 49 -12.71 10.60 -3.88
CA ASP A 49 -13.06 12.01 -3.72
C ASP A 49 -12.95 12.43 -2.25
N LEU A 50 -11.98 13.31 -1.95
CA LEU A 50 -11.73 13.81 -0.60
C LEU A 50 -12.75 14.86 -0.16
N LEU A 51 -13.51 15.45 -1.09
CA LEU A 51 -14.59 16.39 -0.79
C LEU A 51 -15.94 15.68 -0.61
N GLY A 52 -16.01 14.39 -0.96
CA GLY A 52 -17.21 13.58 -0.84
C GLY A 52 -17.64 13.32 0.60
N GLU A 53 -18.93 13.05 0.80
CA GLU A 53 -19.56 12.86 2.12
C GLU A 53 -18.83 11.82 2.99
N ARG A 54 -18.37 10.72 2.39
CA ARG A 54 -17.67 9.64 3.12
C ARG A 54 -16.33 10.11 3.69
N ALA A 55 -15.50 10.76 2.87
CA ALA A 55 -14.20 11.27 3.30
C ALA A 55 -14.37 12.38 4.35
N GLN A 56 -15.35 13.27 4.15
CA GLN A 56 -15.63 14.38 5.06
C GLN A 56 -16.19 13.93 6.43
N LYS A 57 -16.78 12.72 6.51
CA LYS A 57 -17.31 12.18 7.78
C LYS A 57 -16.22 11.91 8.82
N THR A 58 -15.03 11.50 8.38
CA THR A 58 -13.88 11.20 9.25
C THR A 58 -12.81 12.27 9.16
N ALA A 59 -12.69 12.94 8.01
CA ALA A 59 -11.67 13.92 7.67
C ALA A 59 -10.23 13.43 7.88
N GLU A 60 -9.97 12.12 7.78
CA GLU A 60 -8.63 11.56 8.05
C GLU A 60 -7.56 12.07 7.06
N ALA A 61 -7.97 12.47 5.84
CA ALA A 61 -7.08 13.08 4.86
C ALA A 61 -6.44 14.39 5.36
N ASP A 62 -7.12 15.14 6.24
CA ASP A 62 -6.66 16.43 6.76
C ASP A 62 -5.42 16.30 7.65
N THR A 63 -5.29 15.19 8.38
CA THR A 63 -4.13 14.88 9.21
C THR A 63 -3.13 13.96 8.51
N GLY A 64 -3.50 13.38 7.36
CA GLY A 64 -2.63 12.62 6.48
C GLY A 64 -2.17 13.43 5.28
N VAL A 65 -2.72 13.12 4.10
CA VAL A 65 -2.19 13.54 2.80
C VAL A 65 -2.20 15.05 2.63
N GLN A 66 -3.15 15.77 3.23
CA GLN A 66 -3.17 17.24 3.14
C GLN A 66 -1.96 17.84 3.86
N ARG A 67 -1.55 17.32 5.02
CA ARG A 67 -0.33 17.77 5.72
C ARG A 67 0.93 17.43 4.93
N LEU A 68 1.01 16.21 4.40
CA LEU A 68 2.10 15.82 3.50
C LEU A 68 2.20 16.78 2.32
N TRP A 69 1.06 17.06 1.68
CA TRP A 69 0.98 17.95 0.54
C TRP A 69 1.44 19.35 0.90
N SER A 70 0.92 19.97 1.97
CA SER A 70 1.35 21.29 2.42
C SER A 70 2.84 21.34 2.79
N ALA A 71 3.40 20.23 3.26
CA ALA A 71 4.81 20.11 3.65
C ALA A 71 5.76 19.75 2.49
N ARG A 72 5.25 19.52 1.27
CA ARG A 72 5.98 18.89 0.15
C ARG A 72 7.33 19.54 -0.18
N ASP A 73 7.42 20.86 -0.13
CA ASP A 73 8.64 21.62 -0.46
C ASP A 73 9.74 21.50 0.62
N SER A 74 9.39 20.95 1.79
CA SER A 74 10.30 20.74 2.91
C SER A 74 10.73 19.29 3.11
N LEU A 75 10.26 18.37 2.26
CA LEU A 75 10.68 16.97 2.27
C LEU A 75 12.12 16.86 1.73
N GLN A 76 12.99 16.12 2.42
CA GLN A 76 14.41 16.06 2.10
C GLN A 76 14.77 14.81 1.28
N ALA A 77 14.05 13.70 1.50
CA ALA A 77 14.27 12.47 0.77
C ALA A 77 13.76 12.63 -0.68
N PRO A 78 14.64 12.46 -1.70
CA PRO A 78 14.25 12.63 -3.10
C PRO A 78 13.22 11.58 -3.57
N ASP A 79 13.09 10.49 -2.81
CA ASP A 79 12.14 9.40 -3.06
C ASP A 79 10.68 9.78 -2.83
N TRP A 80 10.41 10.98 -2.29
CA TRP A 80 9.06 11.56 -2.27
C TRP A 80 8.60 12.05 -3.64
N GLN A 81 9.51 12.48 -4.51
CA GLN A 81 9.13 13.10 -5.79
C GLN A 81 8.21 12.22 -6.64
N PRO A 82 8.50 10.91 -6.85
CA PRO A 82 7.61 10.07 -7.65
C PRO A 82 6.21 9.91 -7.04
N MET A 83 6.09 10.01 -5.71
CA MET A 83 4.78 9.99 -5.05
C MET A 83 4.02 11.31 -5.26
N LEU A 84 4.72 12.44 -5.12
CA LEU A 84 4.16 13.78 -5.36
C LEU A 84 3.71 13.96 -6.82
N ASP A 85 4.42 13.38 -7.78
CA ASP A 85 4.05 13.41 -9.20
C ASP A 85 2.71 12.73 -9.45
N VAL A 86 2.46 11.57 -8.83
CA VAL A 86 1.17 10.87 -8.94
C VAL A 86 0.05 11.66 -8.26
N LEU A 87 0.30 12.23 -7.08
CA LEU A 87 -0.69 13.09 -6.41
C LEU A 87 -1.06 14.29 -7.28
N SER A 88 -0.08 14.94 -7.88
CA SER A 88 -0.26 16.07 -8.81
C SER A 88 -1.03 15.67 -10.06
N ALA A 89 -0.68 14.53 -10.67
CA ALA A 89 -1.35 14.04 -11.87
C ALA A 89 -2.84 13.72 -11.66
N ASN A 90 -3.22 13.35 -10.42
CA ASN A 90 -4.61 13.11 -10.05
C ASN A 90 -5.33 14.37 -9.52
N ASN A 91 -4.63 15.50 -9.40
CA ASN A 91 -5.13 16.79 -8.94
C ASN A 91 -4.64 17.91 -9.85
N PRO A 92 -5.09 17.97 -11.12
CA PRO A 92 -4.53 18.87 -12.14
C PRO A 92 -4.85 20.36 -11.93
N VAL A 93 -5.75 20.67 -10.99
CA VAL A 93 -5.99 22.05 -10.58
C VAL A 93 -4.98 22.35 -9.48
N ASP A 94 -4.03 23.22 -9.79
CA ASP A 94 -3.06 23.70 -8.80
C ASP A 94 -3.80 24.29 -7.59
N GLY A 95 -3.52 23.73 -6.43
CA GLY A 95 -4.20 24.08 -5.19
C GLY A 95 -3.36 23.74 -3.96
N GLU A 96 -3.57 24.51 -2.90
CA GLU A 96 -2.96 24.25 -1.59
C GLU A 96 -3.47 22.94 -0.96
N ARG A 97 -4.57 22.40 -1.48
CA ARG A 97 -5.24 21.19 -1.00
C ARG A 97 -5.55 20.24 -2.15
N LEU A 98 -5.49 18.96 -1.87
CA LEU A 98 -5.88 17.89 -2.80
C LEU A 98 -7.39 17.65 -2.75
N ASN A 99 -8.02 17.44 -3.90
CA ASN A 99 -9.44 17.10 -3.99
C ASN A 99 -9.65 15.58 -4.15
N CYS A 100 -8.67 14.89 -4.71
CA CYS A 100 -8.72 13.46 -4.98
C CYS A 100 -7.51 12.76 -4.37
N TYR A 101 -7.72 11.55 -3.86
CA TYR A 101 -6.65 10.66 -3.45
C TYR A 101 -6.59 9.40 -4.32
N PRO A 102 -5.47 9.12 -5.00
CA PRO A 102 -5.28 7.87 -5.73
C PRO A 102 -5.04 6.70 -4.77
N GLY A 103 -5.81 5.62 -4.94
CA GLY A 103 -5.57 4.31 -4.34
C GLY A 103 -4.54 3.48 -5.11
N SER A 104 -4.09 2.37 -4.53
CA SER A 104 -3.00 1.51 -5.05
C SER A 104 -3.03 1.19 -6.56
N PRO A 105 -4.19 0.96 -7.22
CA PRO A 105 -4.23 0.72 -8.66
C PRO A 105 -3.72 1.89 -9.50
N ALA A 106 -3.99 3.14 -9.07
CA ALA A 106 -3.56 4.33 -9.79
C ALA A 106 -2.03 4.52 -9.74
N TRP A 107 -1.40 4.17 -8.62
CA TRP A 107 0.06 4.13 -8.52
C TRP A 107 0.62 3.05 -9.44
N PHE A 108 0.10 1.83 -9.42
CA PHE A 108 0.54 0.79 -10.35
C PHE A 108 0.40 1.20 -11.82
N ALA A 109 -0.72 1.81 -12.20
CA ALA A 109 -0.97 2.27 -13.56
C ALA A 109 -0.02 3.40 -13.98
N HIS A 110 0.22 4.39 -13.12
CA HIS A 110 1.12 5.50 -13.41
C HIS A 110 2.55 5.02 -13.71
N PHE A 111 3.02 4.02 -12.96
CA PHE A 111 4.34 3.45 -13.16
C PHE A 111 4.36 2.37 -14.27
N CYS A 112 3.23 1.93 -14.82
CA CYS A 112 3.21 0.83 -15.78
C CYS A 112 3.92 1.19 -17.10
N ARG A 113 4.94 0.41 -17.50
CA ARG A 113 5.69 0.60 -18.75
C ARG A 113 5.27 -0.43 -19.80
N PRO A 114 5.59 -0.22 -21.09
CA PRO A 114 5.41 -1.26 -22.10
C PRO A 114 6.05 -2.59 -21.70
N GLY A 115 5.25 -3.66 -21.69
CA GLY A 115 5.67 -5.01 -21.29
C GLY A 115 5.40 -5.36 -19.82
N ASP A 116 5.23 -4.38 -18.94
CA ASP A 116 4.71 -4.60 -17.60
C ASP A 116 3.20 -4.98 -17.69
N SER A 117 2.66 -5.57 -16.62
CA SER A 117 1.21 -5.82 -16.52
C SER A 117 0.71 -5.50 -15.13
N VAL A 118 -0.50 -4.93 -15.02
CA VAL A 118 -1.15 -4.67 -13.73
C VAL A 118 -2.44 -5.48 -13.66
N THR A 119 -2.59 -6.29 -12.62
CA THR A 119 -3.84 -6.98 -12.30
C THR A 119 -4.35 -6.59 -10.91
N ALA A 120 -5.56 -6.06 -10.86
CA ALA A 120 -6.21 -5.59 -9.65
C ALA A 120 -7.40 -6.50 -9.31
N PHE A 121 -7.52 -6.89 -8.05
CA PHE A 121 -8.63 -7.69 -7.53
C PHE A 121 -9.45 -6.87 -6.55
N GLU A 122 -10.77 -6.97 -6.65
CA GLU A 122 -11.69 -6.35 -5.69
C GLU A 122 -12.90 -7.26 -5.49
N LEU A 123 -13.23 -7.56 -4.24
CA LEU A 123 -14.31 -8.49 -3.91
C LEU A 123 -15.65 -7.76 -3.69
N HIS A 124 -15.62 -6.49 -3.26
CA HIS A 124 -16.79 -5.68 -3.01
C HIS A 124 -17.44 -5.23 -4.33
N PRO A 125 -18.68 -5.64 -4.66
CA PRO A 125 -19.26 -5.41 -5.99
C PRO A 125 -19.31 -3.94 -6.42
N SER A 126 -19.64 -3.02 -5.50
CA SER A 126 -19.72 -1.59 -5.83
C SER A 126 -18.35 -0.94 -6.03
N GLU A 127 -17.31 -1.41 -5.33
CA GLU A 127 -15.95 -0.89 -5.50
C GLU A 127 -15.34 -1.49 -6.77
N GLY A 128 -15.58 -2.78 -7.01
CA GLY A 128 -15.17 -3.47 -8.24
C GLY A 128 -15.75 -2.83 -9.50
N HIS A 129 -17.02 -2.40 -9.47
CA HIS A 129 -17.60 -1.68 -10.61
C HIS A 129 -16.94 -0.32 -10.87
N GLN A 130 -16.65 0.45 -9.82
CA GLN A 130 -15.92 1.73 -9.94
C GLN A 130 -14.50 1.49 -10.47
N LEU A 131 -13.83 0.45 -9.97
CA LEU A 131 -12.51 0.02 -10.41
C LEU A 131 -12.49 -0.37 -11.89
N GLU A 132 -13.47 -1.17 -12.36
CA GLU A 132 -13.61 -1.55 -13.78
C GLU A 132 -13.78 -0.33 -14.69
N GLN A 133 -14.65 0.62 -14.29
CA GLN A 133 -14.86 1.86 -15.03
C GLN A 133 -13.57 2.67 -15.14
N TRP A 134 -12.87 2.86 -14.02
CA TRP A 134 -11.59 3.57 -14.00
C TRP A 134 -10.55 2.83 -14.85
N ALA A 135 -10.40 1.51 -14.68
CA ALA A 135 -9.39 0.70 -15.33
C ALA A 135 -9.51 0.65 -16.87
N SER A 136 -10.72 0.82 -17.41
CA SER A 136 -10.98 0.85 -18.86
C SER A 136 -10.14 1.86 -19.64
N ARG A 137 -9.62 2.89 -18.95
CA ARG A 137 -8.78 3.96 -19.51
C ARG A 137 -7.31 3.88 -19.09
N HIS A 138 -6.94 2.95 -18.22
CA HIS A 138 -5.63 2.93 -17.54
C HIS A 138 -4.84 1.62 -17.77
N GLY A 139 -5.35 0.70 -18.60
CA GLY A 139 -4.63 -0.53 -18.95
C GLY A 139 -4.43 -1.50 -17.79
N VAL A 140 -5.33 -1.47 -16.80
CA VAL A 140 -5.33 -2.36 -15.65
C VAL A 140 -6.33 -3.50 -15.88
N ALA A 141 -5.90 -4.75 -15.69
CA ALA A 141 -6.81 -5.89 -15.72
C ALA A 141 -7.53 -6.01 -14.36
N VAL A 142 -8.86 -5.94 -14.37
CA VAL A 142 -9.67 -6.02 -13.14
C VAL A 142 -10.30 -7.40 -13.01
N ARG A 143 -10.34 -7.93 -11.78
CA ARG A 143 -11.00 -9.18 -11.44
C ARG A 143 -11.85 -9.01 -10.18
N CYS A 144 -13.16 -9.12 -10.37
CA CYS A 144 -14.13 -9.05 -9.27
C CYS A 144 -14.20 -10.38 -8.49
N GLU A 145 -13.12 -10.77 -7.83
CA GLU A 145 -13.00 -12.01 -7.03
C GLU A 145 -12.09 -11.83 -5.80
N ASP A 146 -11.97 -12.87 -4.98
CA ASP A 146 -11.04 -12.91 -3.83
C ASP A 146 -9.60 -12.78 -4.31
N GLY A 147 -8.92 -11.68 -3.94
CA GLY A 147 -7.60 -11.36 -4.47
C GLY A 147 -6.47 -12.24 -3.98
N LEU A 148 -6.55 -12.79 -2.76
CA LEU A 148 -5.54 -13.75 -2.28
C LEU A 148 -5.61 -15.06 -3.08
N LYS A 149 -6.83 -15.58 -3.31
CA LYS A 149 -7.03 -16.76 -4.16
C LYS A 149 -6.69 -16.46 -5.61
N GLY A 150 -7.12 -15.30 -6.11
CA GLY A 150 -6.89 -14.83 -7.47
C GLY A 150 -5.40 -14.71 -7.79
N LEU A 151 -4.61 -14.14 -6.88
CA LEU A 151 -3.15 -14.08 -6.98
C LEU A 151 -2.56 -15.49 -7.16
N LEU A 152 -2.90 -16.44 -6.27
CA LEU A 152 -2.32 -17.79 -6.32
C LEU A 152 -2.63 -18.55 -7.61
N LYS A 153 -3.76 -18.27 -8.28
CA LYS A 153 -4.12 -18.81 -9.59
C LYS A 153 -3.26 -18.23 -10.73
N GLN A 154 -2.76 -17.01 -10.57
CA GLN A 154 -1.97 -16.30 -11.59
C GLN A 154 -0.45 -16.44 -11.42
N LEU A 155 0.00 -17.10 -10.34
CA LEU A 155 1.42 -17.32 -10.08
C LEU A 155 1.90 -18.73 -10.53
N PRO A 156 3.06 -18.81 -11.21
CA PRO A 156 3.94 -17.70 -11.60
C PRO A 156 3.44 -16.93 -12.84
N PRO A 157 3.67 -15.60 -12.93
CA PRO A 157 3.31 -14.83 -14.11
C PRO A 157 4.31 -15.07 -15.25
N PRO A 158 3.97 -14.70 -16.49
CA PRO A 158 4.89 -14.81 -17.63
C PRO A 158 6.05 -13.80 -17.58
N GLN A 159 5.89 -12.67 -16.89
CA GLN A 159 6.95 -11.68 -16.71
C GLN A 159 8.05 -12.23 -15.78
N PRO A 160 9.33 -11.86 -16.01
CA PRO A 160 10.45 -12.37 -15.23
C PRO A 160 10.55 -11.80 -13.81
N ARG A 161 9.67 -10.84 -13.44
CA ARG A 161 9.64 -10.19 -12.14
C ARG A 161 8.22 -9.99 -11.68
N LEU A 162 8.05 -10.00 -10.36
CA LEU A 162 6.77 -9.86 -9.69
C LEU A 162 6.85 -8.78 -8.62
N LEU A 163 5.85 -7.90 -8.58
CA LEU A 163 5.54 -7.04 -7.44
C LEU A 163 4.09 -7.29 -7.04
N THR A 164 3.82 -7.45 -5.75
CA THR A 164 2.45 -7.63 -5.25
C THR A 164 2.20 -6.78 -4.03
N LEU A 165 1.07 -6.08 -3.99
CA LEU A 165 0.53 -5.44 -2.79
C LEU A 165 -0.62 -6.29 -2.21
N ILE A 166 -0.51 -6.58 -0.91
CA ILE A 166 -1.54 -7.22 -0.10
C ILE A 166 -2.00 -6.26 0.98
N ASP A 167 -3.23 -5.78 0.84
CA ASP A 167 -3.82 -4.70 1.66
C ASP A 167 -5.29 -4.99 2.00
N PRO A 168 -5.61 -6.09 2.70
CA PRO A 168 -7.00 -6.35 3.08
C PRO A 168 -7.48 -5.34 4.13
N SER A 169 -8.80 -5.26 4.30
CA SER A 169 -9.42 -4.40 5.32
C SER A 169 -9.20 -4.90 6.75
N TYR A 170 -8.84 -6.18 6.94
CA TYR A 170 -8.74 -6.86 8.24
C TYR A 170 -10.03 -6.77 9.09
N GLU A 171 -11.19 -6.67 8.44
CA GLU A 171 -12.50 -6.73 9.11
C GLU A 171 -12.71 -8.07 9.83
N ILE A 172 -12.12 -9.14 9.29
CA ILE A 172 -12.26 -10.50 9.83
C ILE A 172 -10.93 -10.89 10.49
N LYS A 173 -10.98 -11.32 11.74
CA LYS A 173 -9.78 -11.73 12.49
C LYS A 173 -8.96 -12.83 11.78
N SER A 174 -9.62 -13.70 11.01
CA SER A 174 -8.94 -14.73 10.24
C SER A 174 -8.10 -14.18 9.07
N ASP A 175 -8.28 -12.92 8.69
CA ASP A 175 -7.54 -12.29 7.58
C ASP A 175 -6.05 -12.24 7.87
N TYR A 176 -5.64 -11.95 9.11
CA TYR A 176 -4.22 -11.93 9.51
C TYR A 176 -3.52 -13.25 9.19
N ARG A 177 -4.13 -14.38 9.57
CA ARG A 177 -3.58 -15.70 9.25
C ARG A 177 -3.73 -16.05 7.77
N GLY A 178 -4.85 -15.71 7.16
CA GLY A 178 -5.12 -15.94 5.73
C GLY A 178 -4.11 -15.26 4.83
N VAL A 179 -3.73 -14.02 5.15
CA VAL A 179 -2.67 -13.26 4.47
C VAL A 179 -1.32 -13.96 4.60
N ALA A 180 -0.91 -14.34 5.83
CA ALA A 180 0.35 -15.04 6.04
C ALA A 180 0.44 -16.35 5.23
N ASP A 181 -0.63 -17.15 5.24
CA ASP A 181 -0.70 -18.42 4.52
C ASP A 181 -0.69 -18.22 3.00
N ALA A 182 -1.40 -17.21 2.48
CA ALA A 182 -1.42 -16.86 1.07
C ALA A 182 -0.05 -16.33 0.61
N LEU A 183 0.57 -15.45 1.39
CA LEU A 183 1.90 -14.90 1.14
C LEU A 183 2.95 -16.03 1.06
N ALA A 184 2.95 -16.97 2.01
CA ALA A 184 3.87 -18.11 2.00
C ALA A 184 3.70 -18.99 0.74
N LYS A 185 2.46 -19.21 0.29
CA LYS A 185 2.17 -19.97 -0.95
C LYS A 185 2.62 -19.19 -2.20
N ALA A 186 2.37 -17.88 -2.24
CA ALA A 186 2.77 -17.01 -3.34
C ALA A 186 4.30 -16.95 -3.46
N TRP A 187 5.01 -16.75 -2.35
CA TRP A 187 6.47 -16.75 -2.30
C TRP A 187 7.06 -18.11 -2.73
N LYS A 188 6.45 -19.24 -2.34
CA LYS A 188 6.90 -20.57 -2.82
C LYS A 188 6.80 -20.72 -4.34
N LYS A 189 5.78 -20.14 -4.97
CA LYS A 189 5.58 -20.14 -6.42
C LYS A 189 6.52 -19.14 -7.12
N CYS A 190 6.87 -18.03 -6.47
CA CYS A 190 7.71 -16.96 -7.02
C CYS A 190 8.71 -16.46 -5.96
N ARG A 191 9.77 -17.24 -5.70
CA ARG A 191 10.73 -16.95 -4.61
C ARG A 191 11.48 -15.63 -4.75
N HIS A 192 11.61 -15.12 -5.97
CA HIS A 192 12.25 -13.85 -6.29
C HIS A 192 11.28 -12.66 -6.30
N GLY A 193 9.98 -12.90 -6.12
CA GLY A 193 8.97 -11.85 -6.13
C GLY A 193 9.11 -10.90 -4.96
N VAL A 194 8.80 -9.63 -5.19
CA VAL A 194 8.70 -8.62 -4.14
C VAL A 194 7.26 -8.55 -3.68
N PHE A 195 7.03 -8.71 -2.39
CA PHE A 195 5.69 -8.66 -1.80
C PHE A 195 5.65 -7.57 -0.74
N LEU A 196 4.66 -6.69 -0.86
CA LEU A 196 4.31 -5.67 0.10
C LEU A 196 3.04 -6.13 0.81
N VAL A 197 3.07 -6.16 2.14
CA VAL A 197 1.88 -6.47 2.95
C VAL A 197 1.66 -5.35 3.93
N TRP A 198 0.55 -4.63 3.76
CA TRP A 198 0.10 -3.65 4.74
C TRP A 198 -0.68 -4.35 5.84
N TYR A 199 -0.57 -3.86 7.07
CA TYR A 199 -1.43 -4.29 8.18
C TYR A 199 -1.70 -3.15 9.17
N PRO A 200 -2.89 -3.07 9.76
CA PRO A 200 -3.17 -2.10 10.81
C PRO A 200 -2.61 -2.60 12.14
N ILE A 201 -2.17 -1.65 12.97
CA ILE A 201 -1.84 -1.91 14.37
C ILE A 201 -3.04 -1.41 15.18
N LEU A 202 -3.84 -2.35 15.67
CA LEU A 202 -5.05 -2.05 16.44
C LEU A 202 -4.78 -2.21 17.93
N THR A 203 -5.56 -1.56 18.76
CA THR A 203 -5.56 -1.77 20.23
C THR A 203 -5.77 -3.23 20.66
N SER A 204 -6.29 -4.09 19.78
CA SER A 204 -6.50 -5.51 20.03
C SER A 204 -5.24 -6.38 19.86
N GLY A 205 -4.18 -5.89 19.24
CA GLY A 205 -2.93 -6.63 19.01
C GLY A 205 -3.04 -7.82 18.05
N HIS A 206 -4.08 -7.87 17.20
CA HIS A 206 -4.30 -9.01 16.30
C HIS A 206 -3.25 -9.14 15.18
N GLU A 207 -2.54 -8.07 14.87
CA GLU A 207 -1.42 -8.06 13.92
C GLU A 207 -0.32 -9.06 14.27
N GLN A 208 -0.15 -9.40 15.56
CA GLN A 208 0.85 -10.39 15.98
C GLN A 208 0.61 -11.77 15.36
N GLN A 209 -0.64 -12.12 15.05
CA GLN A 209 -0.93 -13.39 14.35
C GLN A 209 -0.30 -13.43 12.94
N LEU A 210 -0.27 -12.30 12.24
CA LEU A 210 0.39 -12.17 10.94
C LEU A 210 1.92 -12.22 11.13
N LEU A 211 2.45 -11.42 12.06
CA LEU A 211 3.88 -11.31 12.31
C LEU A 211 4.51 -12.65 12.72
N ASP A 212 3.90 -13.35 13.69
CA ASP A 212 4.37 -14.65 14.16
C ASP A 212 4.31 -15.71 13.06
N ALA A 213 3.23 -15.72 12.25
CA ALA A 213 3.08 -16.66 11.15
C ALA A 213 4.08 -16.40 10.01
N VAL A 214 4.44 -15.15 9.75
CA VAL A 214 5.48 -14.79 8.77
C VAL A 214 6.87 -15.15 9.31
N ALA A 215 7.17 -14.83 10.57
CA ALA A 215 8.46 -15.08 11.20
C ALA A 215 8.77 -16.58 11.37
N SER A 216 7.77 -17.39 11.74
CA SER A 216 7.87 -18.85 11.83
C SER A 216 7.70 -19.57 10.49
N GLY A 217 7.36 -18.81 9.45
CA GLY A 217 7.07 -19.31 8.11
C GLY A 217 8.32 -19.59 7.26
N PRO A 218 8.13 -19.96 5.99
CA PRO A 218 9.22 -20.26 5.07
C PRO A 218 9.87 -19.01 4.44
N LEU A 219 9.32 -17.82 4.70
CA LEU A 219 9.80 -16.58 4.11
C LEU A 219 11.21 -16.24 4.60
N ARG A 220 11.94 -15.45 3.80
CA ARG A 220 13.27 -14.93 4.09
C ARG A 220 13.32 -13.47 3.63
N LYS A 221 14.26 -12.69 4.15
CA LYS A 221 14.42 -11.27 3.78
C LYS A 221 13.12 -10.50 3.95
N VAL A 222 12.57 -10.50 5.17
CA VAL A 222 11.33 -9.78 5.48
C VAL A 222 11.67 -8.57 6.32
N LEU A 223 11.66 -7.41 5.68
CA LEU A 223 11.78 -6.12 6.35
C LEU A 223 10.41 -5.73 6.90
N ARG A 224 10.36 -5.20 8.11
CA ARG A 224 9.18 -4.63 8.75
C ARG A 224 9.41 -3.14 8.98
N SER A 225 8.43 -2.33 8.58
CA SER A 225 8.37 -0.91 8.92
C SER A 225 7.04 -0.65 9.60
N GLU A 226 7.06 -0.13 10.82
CA GLU A 226 5.86 0.26 11.57
C GLU A 226 5.87 1.76 11.82
N VAL A 227 4.70 2.38 11.69
CA VAL A 227 4.45 3.75 12.15
C VAL A 227 3.36 3.73 13.22
N ARG A 228 3.48 4.58 14.23
CA ARG A 228 2.51 4.70 15.33
C ARG A 228 2.16 6.16 15.54
N LEU A 229 0.89 6.43 15.83
CA LEU A 229 0.44 7.77 16.20
C LEU A 229 1.08 8.17 17.53
N ASP A 230 1.61 9.39 17.62
CA ASP A 230 2.19 9.94 18.85
C ASP A 230 1.13 10.01 19.97
N ALA A 231 -0.10 10.36 19.59
CA ALA A 231 -1.28 10.34 20.43
C ALA A 231 -2.22 9.19 20.01
N ALA A 232 -1.96 8.00 20.51
CA ALA A 232 -2.77 6.82 20.20
C ALA A 232 -4.21 6.94 20.74
N PRO A 233 -5.24 6.62 19.93
CA PRO A 233 -6.62 6.60 20.42
C PRO A 233 -6.88 5.43 21.39
N GLU A 234 -7.89 5.58 22.26
CA GLU A 234 -8.29 4.51 23.18
C GLU A 234 -8.86 3.27 22.48
N ARG A 235 -9.41 3.44 21.27
CA ARG A 235 -9.98 2.37 20.44
C ARG A 235 -9.64 2.61 18.98
N GLY A 236 -9.58 1.52 18.21
CA GLY A 236 -9.28 1.57 16.79
C GLY A 236 -7.78 1.44 16.49
N MET A 237 -7.37 2.08 15.40
CA MET A 237 -6.01 1.99 14.84
C MET A 237 -5.08 2.96 15.55
N VAL A 238 -3.99 2.43 16.11
CA VAL A 238 -2.94 3.19 16.80
C VAL A 238 -1.68 3.34 15.93
N GLY A 239 -1.64 2.65 14.80
CA GLY A 239 -0.53 2.66 13.86
C GLY A 239 -0.78 1.74 12.66
N SER A 240 0.20 1.62 11.78
CA SER A 240 0.19 0.67 10.67
C SER A 240 1.58 0.10 10.43
N GLY A 241 1.65 -1.01 9.72
CA GLY A 241 2.90 -1.62 9.34
C GLY A 241 2.93 -2.07 7.88
N MET A 242 4.13 -2.15 7.36
CA MET A 242 4.47 -2.70 6.05
C MET A 242 5.48 -3.83 6.25
N LEU A 243 5.13 -5.04 5.80
CA LEU A 243 6.11 -6.09 5.54
C LEU A 243 6.55 -6.01 4.08
N VAL A 244 7.87 -6.00 3.87
CA VAL A 244 8.49 -6.00 2.54
C VAL A 244 9.33 -7.26 2.42
N VAL A 245 8.85 -8.19 1.61
CA VAL A 245 9.55 -9.45 1.30
C VAL A 245 10.43 -9.25 0.09
N ASN A 246 11.69 -9.67 0.19
CA ASN A 246 12.71 -9.46 -0.84
C ASN A 246 12.82 -7.97 -1.25
N PRO A 247 13.00 -7.04 -0.30
CA PRO A 247 13.12 -5.62 -0.63
C PRO A 247 14.25 -5.40 -1.65
N PRO A 248 14.09 -4.47 -2.61
CA PRO A 248 15.20 -4.02 -3.44
C PRO A 248 16.38 -3.53 -2.56
N TRP A 249 17.61 -3.74 -3.00
CA TRP A 249 18.79 -3.35 -2.22
C TRP A 249 18.79 -1.84 -1.91
N GLY A 250 19.01 -1.48 -0.64
CA GLY A 250 18.97 -0.10 -0.14
C GLY A 250 17.56 0.45 0.13
N PHE A 251 16.51 -0.37 0.05
CA PHE A 251 15.13 0.04 0.34
C PHE A 251 14.98 0.52 1.79
N ASP A 252 15.59 -0.19 2.74
CA ASP A 252 15.54 0.13 4.18
C ASP A 252 16.04 1.54 4.48
N GLN A 253 17.22 1.90 3.97
CA GLN A 253 17.81 3.23 4.15
C GLN A 253 16.94 4.32 3.52
N ARG A 254 16.50 4.10 2.27
CA ARG A 254 15.70 5.09 1.52
C ARG A 254 14.31 5.28 2.12
N PHE A 255 13.65 4.20 2.48
CA PHE A 255 12.33 4.24 3.09
C PHE A 255 12.39 4.84 4.50
N SER A 256 13.43 4.54 5.29
CA SER A 256 13.63 5.18 6.59
C SER A 256 13.81 6.70 6.45
N ALA A 257 14.58 7.17 5.46
CA ALA A 257 14.72 8.60 5.18
C ALA A 257 13.36 9.25 4.85
N MET A 258 12.54 8.61 4.01
CA MET A 258 11.19 9.10 3.72
C MET A 258 10.32 9.18 4.98
N MET A 259 10.31 8.13 5.81
CA MET A 259 9.50 8.12 7.05
C MET A 259 9.97 9.18 8.06
N ASN A 260 11.27 9.44 8.14
CA ASN A 260 11.82 10.48 9.01
C ASN A 260 11.36 11.89 8.63
N ASP A 261 11.16 12.19 7.34
CA ASP A 261 10.69 13.51 6.88
C ASP A 261 9.28 13.85 7.37
N ILE A 262 8.45 12.83 7.61
CA ILE A 262 7.03 12.94 7.95
C ILE A 262 6.73 12.57 9.41
N ALA A 263 7.75 12.16 10.17
CA ALA A 263 7.63 11.84 11.59
C ALA A 263 7.57 13.10 12.46
N GLY A 264 6.99 12.98 13.64
CA GLY A 264 6.90 14.03 14.65
C GLY A 264 5.67 14.94 14.56
N PRO A 265 5.44 15.76 15.60
CA PRO A 265 4.18 16.46 15.83
C PRO A 265 3.88 17.55 14.79
N ASP A 266 4.91 18.20 14.26
CA ASP A 266 4.79 19.25 13.24
C ASP A 266 4.58 18.70 11.82
N ARG A 267 4.53 17.37 11.70
CA ARG A 267 4.27 16.63 10.47
C ARG A 267 2.99 15.81 10.61
N LEU A 268 3.07 14.48 10.53
CA LEU A 268 1.93 13.59 10.66
C LEU A 268 1.65 13.14 12.10
N ALA A 269 2.42 13.62 13.09
CA ALA A 269 2.33 13.18 14.49
C ALA A 269 2.46 11.66 14.63
N ILE A 270 3.47 11.11 13.97
CA ILE A 270 3.82 9.69 14.02
C ILE A 270 5.27 9.47 14.45
N THR A 271 5.51 8.34 15.10
CA THR A 271 6.83 7.72 15.23
C THR A 271 6.98 6.58 14.22
N SER A 272 8.21 6.32 13.77
CA SER A 272 8.50 5.22 12.84
C SER A 272 9.61 4.32 13.38
N ALA A 273 9.50 3.03 13.10
CA ALA A 273 10.49 2.01 13.45
C ALA A 273 10.64 1.03 12.29
N MET A 274 11.87 0.55 12.07
CA MET A 274 12.16 -0.39 10.99
C MET A 274 13.19 -1.42 11.44
N ASP A 275 12.90 -2.70 11.17
CA ASP A 275 13.74 -3.83 11.53
C ASP A 275 13.51 -5.03 10.60
N TRP A 276 14.40 -6.01 10.66
CA TRP A 276 14.23 -7.26 9.90
C TRP A 276 13.45 -8.27 10.74
N LEU A 277 12.17 -8.49 10.39
CA LEU A 277 11.34 -9.53 11.00
C LEU A 277 11.90 -10.93 10.71
N VAL A 278 12.40 -11.13 9.48
CA VAL A 278 13.19 -12.31 9.11
C VAL A 278 14.49 -11.83 8.47
N PRO A 279 15.65 -12.28 8.97
CA PRO A 279 16.96 -11.81 8.49
C PRO A 279 17.14 -11.93 6.97
N GLU A 280 18.02 -11.06 6.45
CA GLU A 280 18.50 -11.12 5.08
C GLU A 280 19.17 -12.48 4.74
#